data_AF-A0A060YTP8-F1
#
_entry.id   AF-A0A060YTP8-F1
#
_cell.length_a   1.000
_cell.length_b   1.000
_cell.length_c   1.000
_cell.angle_alpha   90.00
_cell.angle_beta   90.00
_cell.angle_gamma   90.00
#
_symmetry.space_group_name_H-M   'P 1'
#
loop_
_entity.id
_entity.type
_entity.pdbx_description
1 polymer ?
#
loop_
_entity_poly.entity_id
_entity_poly.type
_entity_poly.pdbx_seq_one_letter_code
_entity_poly.pdbx_strand_id
1 'polypeptide(L)'
;MKIRKRSCCCNSIENPLPCLPQANRHKIFEELTIEQGFYTSKDFLPLVSKASKTGMCSCKSSLPELRGTVIVLGSGDTAFDCATSSLRCGAKRVYVVFRKGFTNIRAVPEEMELAMEEKCEFMPFLSPREVIMKAGRLAGMEFCRTELTDEGDWMEDEDQIIRLKADYIISAFGSMLSDPKGINHSQTLLKVH
;
A
#
# COMPACT_ATOMS: atom_id res chain seq x y z
N MET A 1 2.89 62.17 5.14
CA MET A 1 3.28 62.54 3.76
C MET A 1 4.79 62.36 3.63
N LYS A 2 5.26 61.78 2.51
CA LYS A 2 6.66 61.56 2.06
C LYS A 2 7.49 60.40 2.65
N ILE A 3 7.24 59.25 2.02
CA ILE A 3 8.20 58.31 1.42
C ILE A 3 9.62 58.87 1.20
N ARG A 4 10.65 58.10 1.58
CA ARG A 4 11.88 57.90 0.79
C ARG A 4 12.39 56.46 0.91
N LYS A 5 12.34 55.75 -0.22
CA LYS A 5 13.00 54.48 -0.50
C LYS A 5 14.53 54.65 -0.49
N ARG A 6 15.26 53.69 0.08
CA ARG A 6 16.59 53.28 -0.41
C ARG A 6 16.75 51.76 -0.27
N SER A 7 17.33 51.22 -1.32
CA SER A 7 17.58 49.82 -1.66
C SER A 7 18.62 49.14 -0.78
N CYS A 8 18.46 47.85 -0.53
CA CYS A 8 19.58 46.92 -0.44
C CYS A 8 19.13 45.56 -0.99
N CYS A 9 19.83 45.07 -2.01
CA CYS A 9 19.70 43.72 -2.53
C CYS A 9 20.36 42.74 -1.56
N CYS A 10 19.64 41.74 -1.08
CA CYS A 10 20.22 40.49 -0.58
C CYS A 10 19.32 39.32 -1.01
N ASN A 11 19.88 38.44 -1.84
CA ASN A 11 19.38 37.09 -2.08
C ASN A 11 19.48 36.28 -0.77
N SER A 12 18.35 35.83 -0.24
CA SER A 12 18.24 34.75 0.76
C SER A 12 16.86 34.13 0.56
N ILE A 13 16.75 32.95 -0.06
CA ILE A 13 16.65 31.66 0.64
C ILE A 13 15.64 31.75 1.80
N GLU A 14 14.43 31.26 1.57
CA GLU A 14 13.62 30.54 2.57
C GLU A 14 12.46 29.85 1.84
N ASN A 15 12.71 28.61 1.41
CA ASN A 15 11.65 27.65 1.10
C ASN A 15 10.91 27.34 2.41
N PRO A 16 9.59 27.50 2.51
CA PRO A 16 8.88 27.01 3.67
C PRO A 16 8.68 25.49 3.56
N LEU A 17 9.43 24.78 4.42
CA LEU A 17 9.16 23.46 5.02
C LEU A 17 9.05 22.23 4.08
N PRO A 18 10.03 21.29 4.13
CA PRO A 18 9.88 19.99 3.48
C PRO A 18 8.95 19.10 4.32
N CYS A 19 7.72 18.96 3.83
CA CYS A 19 6.65 18.17 4.42
C CYS A 19 6.97 16.67 4.31
N LEU A 20 7.09 16.01 5.48
CA LEU A 20 6.83 14.61 5.84
C LEU A 20 7.06 13.48 4.78
N PRO A 21 7.72 12.38 5.16
CA PRO A 21 7.99 11.25 4.26
C PRO A 21 6.68 10.58 3.84
N GLN A 22 6.36 10.69 2.55
CA GLN A 22 5.19 10.07 1.95
C GLN A 22 5.44 8.57 1.79
N ALA A 23 4.54 7.76 2.33
CA ALA A 23 4.51 6.31 2.08
C ALA A 23 4.55 6.07 0.56
N ASN A 24 5.20 4.98 0.10
CA ASN A 24 5.24 4.52 -1.30
C ASN A 24 3.81 4.40 -1.89
N ARG A 25 3.22 5.52 -2.26
CA ARG A 25 2.00 5.58 -3.04
C ARG A 25 2.47 5.52 -4.48
N HIS A 26 2.24 4.38 -5.12
CA HIS A 26 2.23 4.32 -6.57
C HIS A 26 1.33 5.47 -7.05
N LYS A 27 1.76 6.28 -8.03
CA LYS A 27 1.08 7.53 -8.44
C LYS A 27 -0.43 7.39 -8.64
N ILE A 28 -0.85 6.19 -9.05
CA ILE A 28 -2.25 5.79 -9.25
C ILE A 28 -3.13 5.84 -7.98
N PHE A 29 -2.54 6.00 -6.80
CA PHE A 29 -3.25 6.07 -5.50
C PHE A 29 -3.10 7.42 -4.79
N GLU A 30 -2.40 8.40 -5.35
CA GLU A 30 -2.04 9.64 -4.64
C GLU A 30 -3.26 10.44 -4.16
N GLU A 31 -4.33 10.46 -4.97
CA GLU A 31 -5.54 11.25 -4.73
C GLU A 31 -6.70 10.47 -4.08
N LEU A 32 -6.51 9.18 -3.79
CA LEU A 32 -7.58 8.34 -3.26
C LEU A 32 -7.72 8.48 -1.74
N THR A 33 -8.96 8.53 -1.27
CA THR A 33 -9.29 8.67 0.15
C THR A 33 -10.01 7.46 0.73
N ILE A 34 -10.10 7.42 2.06
CA ILE A 34 -10.81 6.38 2.81
C ILE A 34 -12.30 6.36 2.46
N GLU A 35 -12.91 7.54 2.29
CA GLU A 35 -14.32 7.69 1.93
C GLU A 35 -14.62 7.08 0.54
N GLN A 36 -13.62 7.09 -0.34
CA GLN A 36 -13.70 6.49 -1.66
C GLN A 36 -13.46 4.98 -1.66
N GLY A 37 -12.97 4.41 -0.55
CA GLY A 37 -12.70 2.97 -0.38
C GLY A 37 -11.22 2.60 -0.43
N PHE A 38 -10.29 3.56 -0.43
CA PHE A 38 -8.85 3.28 -0.44
C PHE A 38 -8.23 3.43 0.95
N TYR A 39 -7.41 2.46 1.33
CA TYR A 39 -6.61 2.49 2.55
C TYR A 39 -5.15 2.17 2.24
N THR A 40 -4.24 2.73 3.02
CA THR A 40 -2.93 2.09 3.22
C THR A 40 -2.99 1.15 4.43
N SER A 41 -2.06 0.19 4.53
CA SER A 41 -1.94 -0.65 5.73
C SER A 41 -1.73 0.17 7.01
N LYS A 42 -1.11 1.36 6.91
CA LYS A 42 -0.91 2.31 8.00
C LYS A 42 -2.20 3.04 8.43
N ASP A 43 -3.20 3.08 7.56
CA ASP A 43 -4.51 3.62 7.91
C ASP A 43 -5.38 2.48 8.47
N PHE A 44 -5.42 1.35 7.77
CA PHE A 44 -6.35 0.26 8.06
C PHE A 44 -6.04 -0.49 9.35
N LEU A 45 -4.81 -1.01 9.52
CA LEU A 45 -4.47 -1.87 10.66
C LEU A 45 -4.59 -1.14 12.02
N PRO A 46 -4.18 0.14 12.16
CA PRO A 46 -4.42 0.87 13.40
C PRO A 46 -5.90 1.05 13.74
N LEU A 47 -6.77 1.27 12.74
CA LEU A 47 -8.22 1.35 12.96
C LEU A 47 -8.78 0.04 13.49
N VAL A 48 -8.39 -1.09 12.89
CA VAL A 48 -8.78 -2.42 13.34
C VAL A 48 -8.25 -2.69 14.75
N SER A 49 -6.95 -2.45 15.00
CA SER A 49 -6.32 -2.69 16.29
C SER A 49 -6.96 -1.90 17.43
N LYS A 50 -7.28 -0.63 17.18
CA LYS A 50 -7.93 0.26 18.15
C LYS A 50 -9.35 -0.23 18.49
N ALA A 51 -10.08 -0.74 17.51
CA ALA A 51 -11.43 -1.27 17.71
C ALA A 51 -11.45 -2.65 18.38
N SER A 52 -10.42 -3.49 18.16
CA SER A 52 -10.39 -4.86 18.68
C SER A 52 -9.81 -5.01 20.09
N LYS A 53 -9.03 -4.04 20.59
CA LYS A 53 -8.38 -4.13 21.91
C LYS A 53 -9.15 -3.38 22.99
N THR A 54 -9.97 -4.10 23.75
CA THR A 54 -10.63 -3.59 24.96
C THR A 54 -9.56 -3.22 26.02
N GLY A 55 -9.29 -1.92 26.20
CA GLY A 55 -8.42 -1.42 27.27
C GLY A 55 -7.29 -0.45 26.86
N MET A 56 -7.01 -0.28 25.56
CA MET A 56 -5.95 0.64 25.10
C MET A 56 -6.42 2.10 24.92
N CYS A 57 -7.73 2.32 24.87
CA CYS A 57 -8.35 3.63 24.71
C CYS A 57 -9.73 3.63 25.38
N SER A 58 -10.08 4.72 26.08
CA SER A 58 -11.39 4.91 26.73
C SER A 58 -12.53 5.25 25.74
N CYS A 59 -12.22 5.30 24.43
CA CYS A 59 -13.19 5.54 23.37
C CYS A 59 -13.70 4.22 22.79
N LYS A 60 -15.02 4.09 22.65
CA LYS A 60 -15.66 2.99 21.91
C LYS A 60 -15.39 3.18 20.41
N SER A 61 -14.23 2.77 19.91
CA SER A 61 -13.97 2.73 18.47
C SER A 61 -14.67 1.52 17.85
N SER A 62 -15.51 1.76 16.84
CA SER A 62 -16.10 0.71 16.02
C SER A 62 -15.10 0.23 14.96
N LEU A 63 -15.16 -1.06 14.61
CA LEU A 63 -14.40 -1.61 13.50
C LEU A 63 -14.77 -0.90 12.19
N PRO A 64 -13.83 -0.76 11.22
CA PRO A 64 -14.17 -0.40 9.85
C PRO A 64 -15.22 -1.36 9.30
N GLU A 65 -16.22 -0.84 8.58
CA GLU A 65 -17.20 -1.66 7.87
C GLU A 65 -16.82 -1.79 6.39
N LEU A 66 -16.25 -2.93 6.02
CA LEU A 66 -15.86 -3.23 4.65
C LEU A 66 -16.93 -4.10 3.98
N ARG A 67 -17.96 -3.51 3.38
CA ARG A 67 -19.05 -4.26 2.74
C ARG A 67 -18.77 -4.49 1.26
N GLY A 68 -18.44 -5.73 0.89
CA GLY A 68 -18.23 -6.10 -0.51
C GLY A 68 -16.89 -6.79 -0.74
N THR A 69 -16.24 -6.46 -1.85
CA THR A 69 -14.98 -7.08 -2.29
C THR A 69 -13.79 -6.17 -1.98
N VAL A 70 -12.77 -6.73 -1.34
CA VAL A 70 -11.54 -6.02 -0.97
C VAL A 70 -10.38 -6.56 -1.81
N ILE A 71 -9.56 -5.68 -2.35
CA ILE A 71 -8.26 -6.01 -2.94
C ILE A 71 -7.17 -5.56 -1.97
N VAL A 72 -6.30 -6.48 -1.55
CA VAL A 72 -5.10 -6.18 -0.78
C VAL A 72 -3.88 -6.32 -1.69
N LEU A 73 -3.07 -5.27 -1.78
CA LEU A 73 -1.89 -5.23 -2.64
C LEU A 73 -0.63 -5.51 -1.81
N GLY A 74 -0.01 -6.68 -2.02
CA GLY A 74 1.24 -7.05 -1.35
C GLY A 74 1.36 -8.55 -1.08
N SER A 75 2.55 -8.96 -0.63
CA SER A 75 2.91 -10.36 -0.36
C SER A 75 3.76 -10.56 0.90
N GLY A 76 3.82 -9.58 1.80
CA GLY A 76 4.50 -9.69 3.10
C GLY A 76 3.49 -9.78 4.25
N ASP A 77 3.95 -9.99 5.48
CA ASP A 77 3.09 -10.21 6.67
C ASP A 77 1.96 -9.18 6.76
N THR A 78 2.30 -7.90 6.57
CA THR A 78 1.33 -6.79 6.58
C THR A 78 0.18 -6.96 5.60
N ALA A 79 0.41 -7.58 4.43
CA ALA A 79 -0.65 -7.84 3.46
C ALA A 79 -1.58 -8.95 3.94
N PHE A 80 -1.05 -10.00 4.55
CA PHE A 80 -1.84 -11.10 5.11
C PHE A 80 -2.64 -10.64 6.34
N ASP A 81 -2.04 -9.84 7.22
CA ASP A 81 -2.75 -9.16 8.31
C ASP A 81 -3.92 -8.32 7.80
N CYS A 82 -3.70 -7.53 6.73
CA CYS A 82 -4.77 -6.73 6.12
C CYS A 82 -5.87 -7.62 5.53
N ALA A 83 -5.51 -8.76 4.92
CA ALA A 83 -6.46 -9.66 4.30
C ALA A 83 -7.39 -10.33 5.32
N THR A 84 -6.83 -10.95 6.35
CA THR A 84 -7.60 -11.60 7.43
C THR A 84 -8.39 -10.58 8.24
N SER A 85 -7.80 -9.41 8.53
CA SER A 85 -8.51 -8.30 9.20
C SER A 85 -9.67 -7.76 8.37
N SER A 86 -9.57 -7.76 7.04
CA SER A 86 -10.67 -7.34 6.15
C SER A 86 -11.89 -8.25 6.29
N LEU A 87 -11.68 -9.56 6.41
CA LEU A 87 -12.76 -10.51 6.66
C LEU A 87 -13.45 -10.22 8.01
N ARG A 88 -12.67 -9.88 9.05
CA ARG A 88 -13.23 -9.47 10.35
C ARG A 88 -13.99 -8.14 10.30
N CYS A 89 -13.66 -7.27 9.36
CA CYS A 89 -14.37 -6.02 9.07
C CYS A 89 -15.65 -6.23 8.22
N GLY A 90 -16.01 -7.48 7.91
CA GLY A 90 -17.24 -7.83 7.18
C GLY A 90 -17.09 -7.94 5.66
N ALA A 91 -15.85 -8.00 5.15
CA ALA A 91 -15.61 -8.21 3.72
C ALA A 91 -16.25 -9.52 3.26
N LYS A 92 -16.97 -9.47 2.14
CA LYS A 92 -17.60 -10.65 1.51
C LYS A 92 -16.56 -11.50 0.77
N ARG A 93 -15.55 -10.84 0.19
CA ARG A 93 -14.50 -11.46 -0.61
C ARG A 93 -13.22 -10.65 -0.47
N VAL A 94 -12.08 -11.32 -0.36
CA VAL A 94 -10.77 -10.68 -0.28
C VAL A 94 -9.85 -11.29 -1.33
N TYR A 95 -9.29 -10.43 -2.19
CA TYR A 95 -8.22 -10.78 -3.11
C TYR A 95 -6.89 -10.31 -2.54
N VAL A 96 -5.90 -11.18 -2.48
CA VAL A 96 -4.51 -10.82 -2.17
C VAL A 96 -3.73 -10.83 -3.49
N VAL A 97 -3.37 -9.65 -3.97
CA VAL A 97 -2.79 -9.45 -5.29
C VAL A 97 -1.33 -9.05 -5.17
N PHE A 98 -0.46 -9.70 -5.94
CA PHE A 98 0.98 -9.44 -5.90
C PHE A 98 1.65 -9.68 -7.26
N ARG A 99 2.70 -8.89 -7.52
CA ARG A 99 3.39 -8.80 -8.82
C ARG A 99 4.36 -9.95 -9.14
N LYS A 100 4.44 -10.98 -8.30
CA LYS A 100 5.36 -12.12 -8.46
C LYS A 100 4.61 -13.44 -8.23
N GLY A 101 5.32 -14.56 -8.33
CA GLY A 101 4.76 -15.88 -8.03
C GLY A 101 4.65 -16.17 -6.54
N PHE A 102 3.97 -17.27 -6.20
CA PHE A 102 3.83 -17.75 -4.82
C PHE A 102 5.17 -18.01 -4.12
N THR A 103 6.17 -18.49 -4.86
CA THR A 103 7.53 -18.72 -4.36
C THR A 103 8.25 -17.43 -3.95
N ASN A 104 7.69 -16.26 -4.28
CA ASN A 104 8.22 -14.94 -3.94
C ASN A 104 7.40 -14.24 -2.84
N ILE A 105 6.49 -14.96 -2.18
CA ILE A 105 5.83 -14.47 -0.97
C ILE A 105 6.90 -14.23 0.09
N ARG A 106 6.84 -13.04 0.71
CA ARG A 106 7.78 -12.61 1.75
C ARG A 106 7.29 -12.95 3.15
N ALA A 107 5.99 -13.17 3.29
CA ALA A 107 5.41 -13.57 4.55
C ALA A 107 5.85 -14.98 4.94
N VAL A 108 5.79 -15.26 6.24
CA VAL A 108 5.98 -16.62 6.73
C VAL A 108 4.86 -17.54 6.21
N PRO A 109 5.13 -18.82 5.89
CA PRO A 109 4.14 -19.74 5.34
C PRO A 109 2.86 -19.83 6.16
N GLU A 110 2.97 -19.78 7.49
CA GLU A 110 1.85 -19.88 8.43
C GLU A 110 0.83 -18.75 8.23
N GLU A 111 1.28 -17.52 7.94
CA GLU A 111 0.40 -16.37 7.66
C GLU A 111 -0.34 -16.53 6.32
N MET A 112 0.36 -17.10 5.32
CA MET A 112 -0.27 -17.42 4.04
C MET A 112 -1.32 -18.53 4.18
N GLU A 113 -1.00 -19.59 4.92
CA GLU A 113 -1.89 -20.71 5.17
C GLU A 113 -3.17 -20.25 5.89
N LEU A 114 -3.04 -19.41 6.93
CA LEU A 114 -4.19 -18.84 7.63
C LEU A 114 -5.12 -18.07 6.67
N ALA A 115 -4.56 -17.20 5.81
CA ALA A 115 -5.37 -16.47 4.83
C ALA A 115 -6.04 -17.40 3.80
N MET A 116 -5.38 -18.50 3.42
CA MET A 116 -5.94 -19.51 2.53
C MET A 116 -7.09 -20.29 3.20
N GLU A 117 -6.93 -20.67 4.46
CA GLU A 117 -7.97 -21.34 5.26
C GLU A 117 -9.22 -20.46 5.39
N GLU A 118 -9.02 -19.16 5.60
CA GLU A 118 -10.07 -18.14 5.64
C GLU A 118 -10.64 -17.77 4.26
N LYS A 119 -10.25 -18.48 3.20
CA LYS A 119 -10.77 -18.34 1.83
C LYS A 119 -10.43 -16.99 1.16
N CYS A 120 -9.29 -16.39 1.51
CA CYS A 120 -8.73 -15.34 0.67
C CYS A 120 -8.30 -15.91 -0.69
N GLU A 121 -8.50 -15.13 -1.75
CA GLU A 121 -8.14 -15.52 -3.11
C GLU A 121 -6.83 -14.86 -3.53
N PHE A 122 -5.84 -15.67 -3.90
CA PHE A 122 -4.53 -15.19 -4.30
C PHE A 122 -4.46 -14.96 -5.80
N MET A 123 -4.05 -13.76 -6.18
CA MET A 123 -3.88 -13.35 -7.57
C MET A 123 -2.39 -13.02 -7.81
N PRO A 124 -1.55 -14.04 -8.06
CA PRO A 124 -0.14 -13.84 -8.35
C PRO A 124 0.05 -13.22 -9.74
N PHE A 125 1.27 -12.75 -10.01
CA PHE A 125 1.67 -12.24 -11.33
C PHE A 125 0.84 -11.04 -11.83
N LEU A 126 0.38 -10.16 -10.94
CA LEU A 126 -0.39 -8.97 -11.32
C LEU A 126 0.24 -7.69 -10.78
N SER A 127 0.46 -6.74 -11.69
CA SER A 127 0.93 -5.40 -11.36
C SER A 127 -0.21 -4.38 -11.49
N PRO A 128 -0.45 -3.54 -10.48
CA PRO A 128 -1.39 -2.42 -10.53
C PRO A 128 -1.24 -1.48 -11.74
N ARG A 129 -2.32 -1.23 -12.47
CA ARG A 129 -2.34 -0.26 -13.57
C ARG A 129 -3.27 0.92 -13.35
N GLU A 130 -4.54 0.67 -13.12
CA GLU A 130 -5.53 1.76 -12.98
C GLU A 130 -6.58 1.44 -11.92
N VAL A 131 -6.98 2.44 -11.14
CA VAL A 131 -8.11 2.30 -10.21
C VAL A 131 -9.39 2.70 -10.93
N ILE A 132 -10.37 1.81 -10.95
CA ILE A 132 -11.64 2.03 -11.62
C ILE A 132 -12.60 2.72 -10.64
N MET A 133 -13.01 3.94 -10.96
CA MET A 133 -13.90 4.75 -10.14
C MET A 133 -15.29 4.85 -10.78
N LYS A 134 -16.34 4.77 -9.96
CA LYS A 134 -17.74 4.99 -10.38
C LYS A 134 -18.47 5.83 -9.34
N ALA A 135 -19.07 6.93 -9.77
CA ALA A 135 -19.83 7.85 -8.91
C ALA A 135 -19.04 8.28 -7.65
N GLY A 136 -17.74 8.56 -7.82
CA GLY A 136 -16.87 9.02 -6.73
C GLY A 136 -16.43 7.92 -5.76
N ARG A 137 -16.72 6.64 -6.04
CA ARG A 137 -16.27 5.49 -5.22
C ARG A 137 -15.51 4.47 -6.05
N LEU A 138 -14.68 3.70 -5.39
CA LEU A 138 -13.97 2.58 -5.97
C LEU A 138 -14.96 1.51 -6.47
N ALA A 139 -14.75 1.05 -7.70
CA ALA A 139 -15.57 0.02 -8.36
C ALA A 139 -14.74 -1.16 -8.89
N GLY A 140 -13.42 -1.02 -8.88
CA GLY A 140 -12.50 -2.08 -9.24
C GLY A 140 -11.09 -1.58 -9.47
N MET A 141 -10.28 -2.46 -10.02
CA MET A 141 -8.90 -2.18 -10.36
C MET A 141 -8.49 -2.97 -11.60
N GLU A 142 -7.74 -2.31 -12.46
CA GLU A 142 -7.08 -2.88 -13.61
C GLU A 142 -5.63 -3.24 -13.26
N PHE A 143 -5.20 -4.39 -13.75
CA PHE A 143 -3.86 -4.93 -13.61
C PHE A 143 -3.34 -5.35 -14.98
N CYS A 144 -2.02 -5.34 -15.13
CA CYS A 144 -1.35 -6.06 -16.20
C CYS A 144 -0.69 -7.32 -15.62
N ARG A 145 -0.50 -8.33 -16.46
CA ARG A 145 0.22 -9.53 -16.06
C ARG A 145 1.72 -9.24 -15.93
N THR A 146 2.37 -9.93 -14.99
CA THR A 146 3.83 -9.92 -14.87
C THR A 146 4.41 -11.29 -15.12
N GLU A 147 5.63 -11.32 -15.63
CA GLU A 147 6.37 -12.55 -15.88
C GLU A 147 7.84 -12.39 -15.55
N LEU A 148 8.49 -13.50 -15.23
CA LEU A 148 9.93 -13.58 -15.00
C LEU A 148 10.57 -14.01 -16.32
N THR A 149 11.48 -13.20 -16.85
CA THR A 149 12.24 -13.52 -18.06
C THR A 149 13.30 -14.58 -17.77
N ASP A 150 13.81 -15.20 -18.83
CA ASP A 150 14.97 -16.10 -18.75
C ASP A 150 16.23 -15.41 -18.21
N GLU A 151 16.29 -14.07 -18.32
CA GLU A 151 17.37 -13.22 -17.80
C GLU A 151 17.22 -12.93 -16.29
N GLY A 152 16.10 -13.34 -15.68
CA GLY A 152 15.81 -13.15 -14.25
C GLY A 152 15.15 -11.81 -13.90
N ASP A 153 14.78 -11.03 -14.92
CA ASP A 153 14.09 -9.75 -14.75
C ASP A 153 12.57 -9.93 -14.75
N TRP A 154 11.87 -9.02 -14.07
CA TRP A 154 10.41 -8.99 -14.05
C TRP A 154 9.90 -8.00 -15.07
N MET A 155 9.14 -8.47 -16.05
CA MET A 155 8.49 -7.64 -17.05
C MET A 155 6.98 -7.59 -16.84
N GLU A 156 6.37 -6.53 -17.37
CA GLU A 156 4.93 -6.32 -17.37
C GLU A 156 4.42 -6.41 -18.81
N ASP A 157 3.44 -7.28 -19.04
CA ASP A 157 2.78 -7.42 -20.34
C ASP A 157 1.55 -6.50 -20.37
N GLU A 158 1.68 -5.38 -21.08
CA GLU A 158 0.64 -4.34 -21.16
C GLU A 158 -0.60 -4.77 -21.96
N ASP A 159 -0.49 -5.81 -22.78
CA ASP A 159 -1.61 -6.33 -23.58
C ASP A 159 -2.43 -7.33 -22.76
N GLN A 160 -1.82 -7.99 -21.77
CA GLN A 160 -2.49 -8.92 -20.86
C GLN A 160 -3.11 -8.21 -19.66
N ILE A 161 -4.28 -7.60 -19.89
CA ILE A 161 -5.03 -6.85 -18.89
C ILE A 161 -6.05 -7.72 -18.14
N ILE A 162 -6.08 -7.58 -16.81
CA ILE A 162 -7.08 -8.18 -15.92
C ILE A 162 -7.80 -7.08 -15.13
N ARG A 163 -9.13 -7.15 -15.09
CA ARG A 163 -9.97 -6.23 -14.31
C ARG A 163 -10.67 -6.99 -13.19
N LEU A 164 -10.39 -6.58 -11.95
CA LEU A 164 -11.06 -7.12 -10.77
C LEU A 164 -12.06 -6.09 -10.25
N LYS A 165 -13.30 -6.52 -10.02
CA LYS A 165 -14.30 -5.68 -9.34
C LYS A 165 -13.98 -5.65 -7.85
N ALA A 166 -14.02 -4.47 -7.27
CA ALA A 166 -13.74 -4.26 -5.87
C ALA A 166 -14.45 -3.00 -5.37
N ASP A 167 -14.78 -3.00 -4.09
CA ASP A 167 -15.37 -1.86 -3.38
C ASP A 167 -14.30 -1.15 -2.54
N TYR A 168 -13.22 -1.87 -2.23
CA TYR A 168 -12.10 -1.36 -1.43
C TYR A 168 -10.75 -1.85 -1.95
N ILE A 169 -9.73 -1.00 -1.80
CA ILE A 169 -8.32 -1.36 -2.02
C ILE A 169 -7.53 -1.04 -0.74
N ILE A 170 -6.67 -1.97 -0.32
CA ILE A 170 -5.73 -1.78 0.77
C ILE A 170 -4.31 -1.97 0.23
N SER A 171 -3.53 -0.89 0.21
CA SER A 171 -2.12 -0.94 -0.20
C SER A 171 -1.23 -1.36 0.97
N ALA A 172 -0.55 -2.50 0.81
CA ALA A 172 0.34 -3.09 1.81
C ALA A 172 1.78 -3.30 1.25
N PHE A 173 2.27 -2.36 0.44
CA PHE A 173 3.65 -2.43 -0.10
C PHE A 173 4.77 -2.30 0.95
N GLY A 174 4.41 -2.10 2.22
CA GLY A 174 5.35 -1.90 3.32
C GLY A 174 5.81 -0.45 3.45
N SER A 175 6.73 -0.22 4.38
CA SER A 175 7.37 1.09 4.57
C SER A 175 8.80 1.00 4.09
N MET A 176 9.17 1.78 3.08
CA MET A 176 10.58 2.09 2.84
C MET A 176 10.92 3.37 3.60
N LEU A 177 12.05 3.39 4.29
CA LEU A 177 12.67 4.62 4.77
C LEU A 177 13.17 5.37 3.55
N SER A 178 12.40 6.35 3.06
CA SER A 178 12.88 7.29 2.07
C SER A 178 13.76 8.34 2.78
N ASP A 179 15.01 7.99 3.09
CA ASP A 179 16.04 8.98 3.40
C ASP A 179 16.62 9.49 2.08
N PRO A 180 16.41 10.76 1.69
CA PRO A 180 17.00 11.32 0.47
C PRO A 180 18.49 11.70 0.65
N LYS A 181 19.26 10.90 1.39
CA LYS A 181 20.72 11.03 1.45
C LYS A 181 21.35 9.69 1.14
N GLY A 182 22.03 9.66 -0.01
CA GLY A 182 22.56 8.46 -0.64
C GLY A 182 23.36 7.58 0.30
N ILE A 183 23.01 6.29 0.28
CA ILE A 183 23.87 5.24 0.81
C ILE A 183 24.60 4.64 -0.39
N ASN A 184 25.85 5.09 -0.56
CA ASN A 184 26.85 4.27 -1.22
C ASN A 184 27.02 3.00 -0.37
N HIS A 185 26.52 1.87 -0.84
CA HIS A 185 26.89 0.58 -0.25
C HIS A 185 28.29 0.18 -0.74
N SER A 186 29.31 0.67 -0.05
CA SER A 186 30.59 -0.03 0.03
C SER A 186 30.38 -1.34 0.78
N GLN A 187 30.72 -2.45 0.11
CA GLN A 187 30.83 -3.79 0.69
C GLN A 187 31.62 -3.75 1.99
N THR A 188 31.17 -4.46 3.02
CA THR A 188 32.08 -5.00 4.04
C THR A 188 31.64 -6.42 4.37
N LEU A 189 32.38 -7.36 3.78
CA LEU A 189 32.52 -8.74 4.18
C LEU A 189 32.98 -8.81 5.64
N LEU A 190 32.14 -9.28 6.55
CA LEU A 190 32.59 -9.84 7.82
C LEU A 190 32.89 -11.32 7.61
N LYS A 191 34.17 -11.63 7.37
CA LYS A 191 34.71 -12.98 7.60
C LYS A 191 34.83 -13.18 9.10
N VAL A 192 34.12 -14.17 9.62
CA VAL A 192 34.34 -14.72 10.96
C VAL A 192 35.60 -15.57 10.91
N HIS A 193 36.55 -15.28 11.78
CA HIS A 193 37.67 -16.15 12.15
C HIS A 193 37.83 -16.10 13.67
#